data_AF-A0A2I0JY55-F1
#
_entry.id   AF-A0A2I0JY55-F1
#
_cell.length_a   1.000
_cell.length_b   1.000
_cell.length_c   1.000
_cell.angle_alpha   90.00
_cell.angle_beta   90.00
_cell.angle_gamma   90.00
#
_symmetry.space_group_name_H-M   'P 1'
#
loop_
_entity.id
_entity.type
_entity.pdbx_description
1 polymer ?
#
loop_
_entity_poly.entity_id
_entity_poly.type
_entity_poly.pdbx_seq_one_letter_code
_entity_poly.pdbx_strand_id
1 'polypeptide(L)'
;MSHPKRKLFVTLSILPFIVGAFLLLSLWTPVSGSEHHTLIRSSCSSTLYPDVCFSAISSSSVPSWEMKTPKDVIRVALEHTVLSTQHNYFNIKKKLASRALLTVRERTALHDCLNMVDQSLDELRATLHDLQDYPNTNRSIAQYADDLQTLLSAAMTNQESCLDGFSHDRGDKKVRQSLLTGQMHVFRMCSNSLAMIKNMTDTDMAERRSILEIKEHKLPGRELGAEEEGNTRGWPKWLSAGNRRLLQATTVTPDITVAADGSGNYRTVAAAVAAAPEGSTRRFIIRIKAGVYRENVEIPKKKTNLMFVGDGRTTTIITGSRNVVDGSTTFNSATVERKKNLK
;
A
#
# COMPACT_ATOMS: atom_id res chain seq x y z
N MET A 1 15.90 87.83 54.48
CA MET A 1 15.16 87.00 55.46
C MET A 1 13.80 86.73 54.85
N SER A 2 13.65 85.61 54.14
CA SER A 2 13.14 84.33 54.63
C SER A 2 11.72 84.11 54.09
N HIS A 3 11.62 83.08 53.27
CA HIS A 3 10.43 82.40 52.76
C HIS A 3 9.39 82.04 53.87
N PRO A 4 8.13 81.64 53.55
CA PRO A 4 7.83 80.75 52.42
C PRO A 4 6.56 81.01 51.58
N LYS A 5 6.71 80.55 50.34
CA LYS A 5 5.70 80.33 49.30
C LYS A 5 4.80 79.16 49.71
N ARG A 6 3.47 79.33 49.70
CA ARG A 6 2.51 78.22 49.76
C ARG A 6 2.45 77.53 48.40
N LYS A 7 2.91 76.27 48.34
CA LYS A 7 2.77 75.38 47.18
C LYS A 7 1.45 74.61 47.29
N LEU A 8 0.64 74.69 46.24
CA LEU A 8 -0.55 73.86 46.05
C LEU A 8 -0.08 72.46 45.59
N PHE A 9 -0.30 71.43 46.40
CA PHE A 9 -0.06 70.04 46.01
C PHE A 9 -1.32 69.49 45.33
N VAL A 10 -1.29 69.37 44.01
CA VAL A 10 -2.21 68.50 43.27
C VAL A 10 -1.51 67.16 43.13
N THR A 11 -1.94 66.17 43.90
CA THR A 11 -1.52 64.77 43.75
C THR A 11 -2.18 64.20 42.51
N LEU A 12 -1.45 64.18 41.39
CA LEU A 12 -1.85 63.49 40.18
C LEU A 12 -1.57 61.99 40.37
N SER A 13 -2.57 61.22 40.77
CA SER A 13 -2.51 59.76 40.87
C SER A 13 -2.43 59.14 39.47
N ILE A 14 -1.22 59.03 38.92
CA ILE A 14 -0.94 58.27 37.69
C ILE A 14 -0.66 56.81 38.09
N LEU A 15 -1.71 56.04 38.39
CA LEU A 15 -1.71 54.57 38.37
C LEU A 15 -3.18 54.15 38.59
N PRO A 16 -3.93 53.86 37.52
CA PRO A 16 -3.88 52.53 36.93
C PRO A 16 -4.16 52.55 35.42
N PHE A 17 -3.22 53.03 34.58
CA PHE A 17 -3.38 52.95 33.11
C PHE A 17 -2.37 52.04 32.41
N ILE A 18 -1.46 51.40 33.15
CA ILE A 18 -0.49 50.44 32.58
C ILE A 18 -1.00 48.98 32.66
N VAL A 19 -2.00 48.68 33.51
CA VAL A 19 -2.58 47.32 33.60
C VAL A 19 -3.63 47.05 32.50
N GLY A 20 -4.23 48.10 31.93
CA GLY A 20 -5.23 47.98 30.85
C GLY A 20 -4.64 47.74 29.46
N ALA A 21 -3.37 48.10 29.21
CA ALA A 21 -2.74 47.95 27.90
C ALA A 21 -2.05 46.58 27.71
N PHE A 22 -1.73 45.86 28.80
CA PHE A 22 -1.17 44.51 28.73
C PHE A 22 -2.22 43.39 28.65
N LEU A 23 -3.50 43.68 28.92
CA LEU A 23 -4.61 42.73 28.80
C LEU A 23 -5.33 42.75 27.45
N LEU A 24 -4.90 43.61 26.51
CA LEU A 24 -5.40 43.62 25.12
C LEU A 24 -4.37 43.07 24.10
N LEU A 25 -3.20 42.61 24.56
CA LEU A 25 -2.19 41.94 23.72
C LEU A 25 -2.20 40.41 23.83
N SER A 26 -3.16 39.80 24.52
CA SER A 26 -3.25 38.34 24.70
C SER A 26 -4.42 37.66 23.95
N LEU A 27 -5.03 38.31 22.96
CA LEU A 27 -6.12 37.72 22.14
C LEU A 27 -5.84 37.71 20.64
N TRP A 28 -4.57 37.71 20.23
CA TRP A 28 -4.17 37.26 18.89
C TRP A 28 -3.28 36.02 19.02
N THR A 29 -3.85 34.93 19.53
CA THR A 29 -3.39 33.62 19.07
C THR A 29 -3.91 33.45 17.65
N PRO A 30 -3.05 33.26 16.64
CA PRO A 30 -3.54 32.93 15.31
C PRO A 30 -4.35 31.64 15.44
N VAL A 31 -5.59 31.66 14.94
CA VAL A 31 -6.46 30.49 14.86
C VAL A 31 -5.77 29.47 13.94
N SER A 32 -4.99 28.57 14.55
CA SER A 32 -4.24 27.48 13.90
C SER A 32 -5.15 26.54 13.10
N GLY A 33 -6.47 26.61 13.28
CA GLY A 33 -7.45 25.87 12.48
C GLY A 33 -7.52 26.27 11.00
N SER A 34 -7.24 27.53 10.65
CA SER A 34 -7.42 28.00 9.26
C SER A 34 -6.34 27.48 8.30
N GLU A 35 -5.07 27.49 8.72
CA GLU A 35 -3.94 27.00 7.92
C GLU A 35 -3.98 25.48 7.75
N HIS A 36 -4.34 24.75 8.81
CA HIS A 36 -4.48 23.29 8.79
C HIS A 36 -5.53 22.82 7.78
N HIS A 37 -6.73 23.41 7.80
CA HIS A 37 -7.78 23.08 6.82
C HIS A 37 -7.37 23.46 5.39
N THR A 38 -6.58 24.53 5.22
CA THR A 38 -6.09 24.96 3.91
C THR A 38 -5.08 23.94 3.34
N LEU A 39 -4.14 23.46 4.16
CA LEU A 39 -3.21 22.40 3.76
C LEU A 39 -3.97 21.13 3.33
N ILE A 40 -4.89 20.62 4.15
CA ILE A 40 -5.68 19.43 3.81
C ILE A 40 -6.45 19.64 2.51
N ARG A 41 -7.14 20.78 2.36
CA ARG A 41 -7.93 21.08 1.15
C ARG A 41 -7.05 21.16 -0.08
N SER A 42 -5.87 21.78 0.03
CA SER A 42 -4.92 21.86 -1.08
C SER A 42 -4.41 20.47 -1.49
N SER A 43 -4.04 19.60 -0.53
CA SER A 43 -3.58 18.23 -0.79
C SER A 43 -4.68 17.37 -1.41
N CYS A 44 -5.92 17.51 -0.95
CA CYS A 44 -7.06 16.74 -1.46
C CYS A 44 -7.59 17.23 -2.82
N SER A 45 -7.23 18.45 -3.26
CA SER A 45 -7.87 19.13 -4.41
C SER A 45 -7.70 18.40 -5.75
N SER A 46 -6.58 17.71 -5.96
CA SER A 46 -6.27 16.97 -7.18
C SER A 46 -6.63 15.48 -7.09
N THR A 47 -7.40 15.07 -6.07
CA THR A 47 -7.80 13.68 -5.86
C THR A 47 -9.14 13.38 -6.55
N LEU A 48 -9.44 12.10 -6.78
CA LEU A 48 -10.69 11.69 -7.43
C LEU A 48 -11.93 11.86 -6.53
N TYR A 49 -11.75 11.78 -5.21
CA TYR A 49 -12.81 11.91 -4.21
C TYR A 49 -12.44 12.98 -3.16
N PRO A 50 -12.37 14.26 -3.54
CA PRO A 50 -11.83 15.33 -2.69
C PRO A 50 -12.60 15.54 -1.39
N ASP A 51 -13.93 15.40 -1.41
CA ASP A 51 -14.76 15.53 -0.20
C ASP A 51 -14.47 14.43 0.80
N VAL A 52 -14.32 13.19 0.32
CA VAL A 52 -13.99 12.02 1.16
C VAL A 52 -12.60 12.19 1.77
N CYS A 53 -11.63 12.65 0.97
CA CYS A 53 -10.28 12.96 1.44
C CYS A 53 -10.32 13.99 2.58
N PHE A 54 -10.98 15.13 2.34
CA PHE A 54 -11.03 16.22 3.30
C PHE A 54 -11.78 15.82 4.58
N SER A 55 -12.94 15.18 4.47
CA SER A 55 -13.74 14.80 5.63
C SER A 55 -13.04 13.76 6.50
N ALA A 56 -12.41 12.75 5.89
CA ALA A 56 -11.72 11.70 6.63
C ALA A 56 -10.55 12.28 7.46
N ILE A 57 -9.75 13.15 6.86
CA ILE A 57 -8.58 13.74 7.50
C ILE A 57 -8.98 14.79 8.53
N SER A 58 -9.97 15.63 8.22
CA SER A 58 -10.47 16.65 9.16
C SER A 58 -11.16 16.05 10.39
N SER A 59 -11.65 14.81 10.28
CA SER A 59 -12.22 14.07 11.41
C SER A 59 -11.18 13.33 12.25
N SER A 60 -9.91 13.32 11.84
CA SER A 60 -8.85 12.65 12.58
C SER A 60 -8.54 13.39 13.89
N SER A 61 -8.15 12.65 14.92
CA SER A 61 -7.73 13.21 16.21
C SER A 61 -6.28 13.72 16.20
N VAL A 62 -5.65 13.80 15.02
CA VAL A 62 -4.26 14.21 14.88
C VAL A 62 -4.17 15.72 15.13
N PRO A 63 -3.32 16.17 16.06
CA PRO A 63 -3.17 17.59 16.32
C PRO A 63 -2.66 18.33 15.08
N SER A 64 -3.13 19.57 14.86
CA SER A 64 -2.74 20.37 13.69
C SER A 64 -1.22 20.57 13.55
N TRP A 65 -0.49 20.58 14.67
CA TRP A 65 0.96 20.76 14.68
C TRP A 65 1.74 19.51 14.22
N GLU A 66 1.11 18.34 14.12
CA GLU A 66 1.72 17.12 13.57
C GLU A 66 1.54 17.01 12.04
N MET A 67 0.77 17.91 11.44
CA MET A 67 0.47 17.93 10.02
C MET A 67 0.96 19.22 9.37
N LYS A 68 2.23 19.21 8.95
CA LYS A 68 2.90 20.41 8.39
C LYS A 68 3.14 20.31 6.90
N THR A 69 3.17 19.09 6.36
CA THR A 69 3.55 18.82 4.96
C THR A 69 2.50 17.98 4.24
N PRO A 70 2.46 17.99 2.89
CA PRO A 70 1.63 17.07 2.12
C PRO A 70 1.89 15.59 2.45
N LYS A 71 3.15 15.25 2.77
CA LYS A 71 3.53 13.91 3.24
C LYS A 71 2.79 13.53 4.53
N ASP A 72 2.66 14.45 5.48
CA ASP A 72 1.92 14.22 6.73
C ASP A 72 0.42 14.01 6.47
N VAL A 73 -0.16 14.79 5.54
CA VAL A 73 -1.56 14.61 5.10
C VAL A 73 -1.77 13.22 4.50
N ILE A 74 -0.85 12.77 3.64
CA ILE A 74 -0.88 11.41 3.06
C ILE A 74 -0.78 10.35 4.16
N ARG A 75 0.14 10.50 5.10
CA ARG A 75 0.32 9.57 6.23
C ARG A 75 -0.97 9.43 7.04
N VAL A 76 -1.59 10.54 7.43
CA VAL A 76 -2.85 10.54 8.19
C VAL A 76 -4.00 9.91 7.38
N ALA A 77 -4.07 10.20 6.08
CA ALA A 77 -5.05 9.55 5.19
C ALA A 77 -4.86 8.02 5.14
N LEU A 78 -3.62 7.54 5.05
CA LEU A 78 -3.30 6.11 5.07
C LEU A 78 -3.61 5.47 6.42
N GLU A 79 -3.28 6.11 7.55
CA GLU A 79 -3.63 5.64 8.89
C GLU A 79 -5.15 5.47 9.05
N HIS A 80 -5.93 6.48 8.62
CA HIS A 80 -7.40 6.38 8.59
C HIS A 80 -7.89 5.24 7.68
N THR A 81 -7.23 5.05 6.53
CA THR A 81 -7.55 3.96 5.60
C THR A 81 -7.30 2.59 6.23
N VAL A 82 -6.20 2.42 6.98
CA VAL A 82 -5.91 1.19 7.74
C VAL A 82 -7.01 0.93 8.77
N LEU A 83 -7.42 1.94 9.54
CA LEU A 83 -8.51 1.80 10.53
C LEU A 83 -9.82 1.39 9.87
N SER A 84 -10.17 2.02 8.75
CA SER A 84 -11.37 1.71 7.97
C SER A 84 -11.34 0.27 7.42
N THR A 85 -10.16 -0.16 6.96
CA THR A 85 -9.94 -1.52 6.44
C THR A 85 -10.02 -2.56 7.57
N GLN A 86 -9.49 -2.26 8.75
CA GLN A 86 -9.63 -3.11 9.94
C GLN A 86 -11.11 -3.23 10.36
N HIS A 87 -11.85 -2.13 10.34
CA HIS A 87 -13.28 -2.15 10.62
C HIS A 87 -14.04 -3.07 9.64
N ASN A 88 -13.74 -2.98 8.34
CA ASN A 88 -14.30 -3.88 7.33
C ASN A 88 -13.95 -5.35 7.61
N TYR A 89 -12.68 -5.63 7.94
CA TYR A 89 -12.21 -6.97 8.30
C TYR A 89 -13.03 -7.56 9.46
N PHE A 90 -13.22 -6.79 10.54
CA PHE A 90 -14.01 -7.21 11.69
C PHE A 90 -15.48 -7.45 11.33
N ASN A 91 -16.07 -6.61 10.49
CA ASN A 91 -17.46 -6.77 10.03
C ASN A 91 -17.65 -8.06 9.22
N ILE A 92 -16.70 -8.40 8.33
CA ILE A 92 -16.72 -9.65 7.57
C ILE A 92 -16.56 -10.84 8.52
N LYS A 93 -15.59 -10.79 9.44
CA LYS A 93 -15.38 -11.83 10.45
C LYS A 93 -16.63 -12.06 11.31
N LYS A 94 -17.30 -10.98 11.74
CA LYS A 94 -18.55 -11.05 12.49
C LYS A 94 -19.68 -11.70 11.69
N LYS A 95 -19.79 -11.42 10.39
CA LYS A 95 -20.76 -12.07 9.49
C LYS A 95 -20.49 -13.57 9.37
N LEU A 96 -19.23 -13.96 9.17
CA LEU A 96 -18.82 -15.38 9.11
C LEU A 96 -19.15 -16.16 10.39
N ALA A 97 -19.02 -15.50 11.55
CA ALA A 97 -19.32 -16.07 12.86
C ALA A 97 -20.82 -16.00 13.24
N SER A 98 -21.65 -15.30 12.47
CA SER A 98 -23.07 -15.14 12.77
C SER A 98 -23.85 -16.43 12.54
N ARG A 99 -24.99 -16.58 13.22
CA ARG A 99 -25.94 -17.69 13.00
C ARG A 99 -26.76 -17.55 11.71
N ALA A 100 -26.43 -16.57 10.85
CA ALA A 100 -27.11 -16.40 9.58
C ALA A 100 -26.94 -17.66 8.71
N LEU A 101 -28.02 -18.08 8.07
CA LEU A 101 -28.00 -19.14 7.07
C LEU A 101 -27.33 -18.61 5.81
N LEU A 102 -26.00 -18.73 5.74
CA LEU A 102 -25.21 -18.47 4.56
C LEU A 102 -25.13 -19.74 3.70
N THR A 103 -25.28 -19.58 2.39
CA THR A 103 -24.96 -20.66 1.45
C THR A 103 -23.48 -21.01 1.52
N VAL A 104 -23.10 -22.20 1.05
CA VAL A 104 -21.68 -22.59 0.93
C VAL A 104 -20.90 -21.57 0.10
N ARG A 105 -21.50 -21.09 -1.00
CA ARG A 105 -20.92 -20.07 -1.89
C ARG A 105 -20.70 -18.74 -1.17
N GLU A 106 -21.73 -18.21 -0.49
CA GLU A 106 -21.62 -16.95 0.27
C GLU A 106 -20.54 -17.05 1.35
N ARG A 107 -20.46 -18.19 2.05
CA ARG A 107 -19.42 -18.44 3.05
C ARG A 107 -18.04 -18.46 2.43
N THR A 108 -17.84 -19.12 1.30
CA THR A 108 -16.56 -19.13 0.57
C THR A 108 -16.18 -17.72 0.10
N ALA A 109 -17.10 -16.99 -0.53
CA ALA A 109 -16.87 -15.61 -0.97
C ALA A 109 -16.54 -14.66 0.20
N LEU A 110 -17.14 -14.85 1.38
CA LEU A 110 -16.78 -14.10 2.58
C LEU A 110 -15.36 -14.43 3.10
N HIS A 111 -14.91 -15.68 3.02
CA HIS A 111 -13.52 -16.02 3.35
C HIS A 111 -12.55 -15.42 2.34
N ASP A 112 -12.88 -15.45 1.05
CA ASP A 112 -12.07 -14.81 0.00
C ASP A 112 -11.98 -13.31 0.22
N CYS A 113 -13.10 -12.64 0.48
CA CYS A 113 -13.11 -11.23 0.81
C CYS A 113 -12.29 -10.93 2.08
N LEU A 114 -12.38 -11.77 3.12
CA LEU A 114 -11.57 -11.63 4.33
C LEU A 114 -10.07 -11.71 4.03
N ASN A 115 -9.66 -12.64 3.14
CA ASN A 115 -8.28 -12.76 2.65
C ASN A 115 -7.83 -11.49 1.91
N MET A 116 -8.66 -10.95 1.01
CA MET A 116 -8.34 -9.74 0.24
C MET A 116 -8.24 -8.48 1.13
N VAL A 117 -9.14 -8.34 2.11
CA VAL A 117 -9.07 -7.23 3.08
C VAL A 117 -7.82 -7.34 3.95
N ASP A 118 -7.44 -8.54 4.36
CA ASP A 118 -6.19 -8.76 5.11
C ASP A 118 -4.93 -8.53 4.26
N GLN A 119 -4.96 -8.84 2.96
CA GLN A 119 -3.91 -8.45 2.02
C GLN A 119 -3.83 -6.92 1.87
N SER A 120 -4.98 -6.24 1.79
CA SER A 120 -5.04 -4.77 1.76
C SER A 120 -4.44 -4.14 3.00
N LEU A 121 -4.62 -4.74 4.18
CA LEU A 121 -3.96 -4.28 5.41
C LEU A 121 -2.44 -4.39 5.33
N ASP A 122 -1.92 -5.48 4.75
CA ASP A 122 -0.47 -5.63 4.55
C ASP A 122 0.06 -4.59 3.56
N GLU A 123 -0.65 -4.36 2.45
CA GLU A 123 -0.29 -3.38 1.41
C GLU A 123 -0.29 -1.94 1.96
N LEU A 124 -1.32 -1.56 2.72
CA LEU A 124 -1.43 -0.24 3.34
C LEU A 124 -0.33 -0.01 4.39
N ARG A 125 0.01 -1.03 5.19
CA ARG A 125 1.10 -0.94 6.18
C ARG A 125 2.47 -0.86 5.51
N ALA A 126 2.69 -1.60 4.43
CA ALA A 126 3.89 -1.47 3.62
C ALA A 126 3.99 -0.06 3.00
N THR A 127 2.87 0.48 2.51
CA THR A 127 2.79 1.85 1.99
C THR A 127 3.17 2.88 3.06
N LEU A 128 2.65 2.73 4.29
CA LEU A 128 3.03 3.60 5.42
C LEU A 128 4.52 3.52 5.75
N HIS A 129 5.09 2.31 5.76
CA HIS A 129 6.52 2.10 6.01
C HIS A 129 7.38 2.76 4.93
N ASP A 130 7.09 2.50 3.64
CA ASP A 130 7.83 3.10 2.53
C ASP A 130 7.65 4.63 2.49
N LEU A 131 6.47 5.14 2.83
CA LEU A 131 6.24 6.59 2.95
C LEU A 131 7.04 7.19 4.10
N GLN A 132 7.14 6.50 5.24
CA GLN A 132 7.94 6.98 6.38
C GLN A 132 9.40 7.15 5.96
N ASP A 133 9.96 6.15 5.26
CA ASP A 133 11.33 6.17 4.75
C ASP A 133 11.54 7.19 3.62
N TYR A 134 10.48 7.60 2.91
CA TYR A 134 10.57 8.49 1.76
C TYR A 134 10.87 9.97 2.12
N PRO A 135 11.76 10.68 1.40
CA PRO A 135 12.76 10.16 0.48
C PRO A 135 14.02 9.73 1.25
N ASN A 136 14.58 8.57 0.91
CA ASN A 136 15.88 8.11 1.40
C ASN A 136 16.90 8.03 0.24
N THR A 137 18.18 7.97 0.57
CA THR A 137 19.30 7.79 -0.36
C THR A 137 19.46 6.36 -0.89
N ASN A 138 18.94 5.35 -0.18
CA ASN A 138 19.10 3.94 -0.55
C ASN A 138 18.21 3.48 -1.72
N ARG A 139 17.18 4.24 -2.08
CA ARG A 139 16.29 3.98 -3.23
C ARG A 139 16.02 5.29 -3.96
N SER A 140 15.86 5.23 -5.27
CA SER A 140 15.46 6.40 -6.05
C SER A 140 14.01 6.80 -5.77
N ILE A 141 13.67 8.08 -5.98
CA ILE A 141 12.29 8.57 -5.88
C ILE A 141 11.36 7.78 -6.80
N ALA A 142 11.81 7.45 -8.02
CA ALA A 142 11.04 6.65 -8.97
C ALA A 142 10.69 5.25 -8.41
N GLN A 143 11.64 4.59 -7.74
CA GLN A 143 11.37 3.29 -7.10
C GLN A 143 10.34 3.40 -5.97
N TYR A 144 10.44 4.42 -5.11
CA TYR A 144 9.41 4.68 -4.10
C TYR A 144 8.04 4.96 -4.74
N ALA A 145 8.01 5.76 -5.81
CA ALA A 145 6.78 6.07 -6.52
C ALA A 145 6.13 4.82 -7.10
N ASP A 146 6.90 3.93 -7.72
CA ASP A 146 6.43 2.67 -8.28
C ASP A 146 5.89 1.73 -7.18
N ASP A 147 6.63 1.56 -6.09
CA ASP A 147 6.24 0.68 -4.97
C ASP A 147 4.96 1.18 -4.28
N LEU A 148 4.91 2.47 -3.91
CA LEU A 148 3.74 3.09 -3.25
C LEU A 148 2.49 3.03 -4.14
N GLN A 149 2.62 3.32 -5.43
CA GLN A 149 1.49 3.23 -6.38
C GLN A 149 1.03 1.80 -6.58
N THR A 150 1.95 0.84 -6.65
CA THR A 150 1.64 -0.58 -6.81
C THR A 150 0.85 -1.10 -5.61
N LEU A 151 1.32 -0.81 -4.39
CA LEU A 151 0.67 -1.25 -3.16
C LEU A 151 -0.74 -0.69 -3.02
N LEU A 152 -0.94 0.60 -3.30
CA LEU A 152 -2.27 1.21 -3.23
C LEU A 152 -3.22 0.72 -4.33
N SER A 153 -2.71 0.49 -5.54
CA SER A 153 -3.49 -0.10 -6.63
C SER A 153 -3.93 -1.53 -6.31
N ALA A 154 -3.06 -2.31 -5.65
CA ALA A 154 -3.40 -3.65 -5.16
C ALA A 154 -4.49 -3.58 -4.08
N ALA A 155 -4.37 -2.67 -3.10
CA ALA A 155 -5.36 -2.51 -2.04
C ALA A 155 -6.75 -2.11 -2.60
N MET A 156 -6.78 -1.26 -3.63
CA MET A 156 -8.02 -0.92 -4.37
C MET A 156 -8.60 -2.14 -5.09
N THR A 157 -7.76 -2.88 -5.82
CA THR A 157 -8.16 -4.09 -6.57
C THR A 157 -8.76 -5.15 -5.65
N ASN A 158 -8.21 -5.29 -4.44
CA ASN A 158 -8.70 -6.19 -3.41
C ASN A 158 -10.12 -5.82 -2.92
N GLN A 159 -10.47 -4.52 -2.83
CA GLN A 159 -11.83 -4.11 -2.44
C GLN A 159 -12.86 -4.49 -3.52
N GLU A 160 -12.56 -4.19 -4.79
CA GLU A 160 -13.45 -4.53 -5.92
C GLU A 160 -13.58 -6.05 -6.08
N SER A 161 -12.46 -6.77 -6.01
CA SER A 161 -12.44 -8.23 -6.11
C SER A 161 -13.23 -8.89 -4.98
N CYS A 162 -13.19 -8.34 -3.76
CA CYS A 162 -14.02 -8.81 -2.65
C CYS A 162 -15.51 -8.70 -3.01
N LEU A 163 -15.93 -7.54 -3.51
CA LEU A 163 -17.33 -7.31 -3.86
C LEU A 163 -17.76 -8.19 -5.03
N ASP A 164 -16.90 -8.40 -6.02
CA ASP A 164 -17.18 -9.20 -7.21
C ASP A 164 -17.35 -10.69 -6.93
N GLY A 165 -16.80 -11.17 -5.81
CA GLY A 165 -17.08 -12.50 -5.27
C GLY A 165 -18.57 -12.77 -5.02
N PHE A 166 -19.40 -11.72 -4.96
CA PHE A 166 -20.84 -11.78 -4.69
C PHE A 166 -21.73 -11.38 -5.89
N SER A 167 -21.24 -11.53 -7.12
CA SER A 167 -21.92 -11.09 -8.34
C SER A 167 -22.90 -12.11 -8.96
N HIS A 168 -23.03 -13.32 -8.42
CA HIS A 168 -23.69 -14.44 -9.10
C HIS A 168 -25.19 -14.55 -8.80
N ASP A 169 -25.57 -14.80 -7.55
CA ASP A 169 -26.96 -15.13 -7.20
C ASP A 169 -27.71 -14.02 -6.45
N ARG A 170 -29.04 -14.14 -6.34
CA ARG A 170 -29.87 -13.19 -5.58
C ARG A 170 -29.49 -13.13 -4.08
N GLY A 171 -29.03 -14.24 -3.51
CA GLY A 171 -28.51 -14.28 -2.12
C GLY A 171 -27.23 -13.45 -1.98
N ASP A 172 -26.28 -13.66 -2.89
CA ASP A 172 -25.01 -12.93 -2.95
C ASP A 172 -25.21 -11.40 -2.95
N LYS A 173 -26.23 -10.90 -3.66
CA LYS A 173 -26.54 -9.46 -3.72
C LYS A 173 -26.83 -8.83 -2.36
N LYS A 174 -27.47 -9.55 -1.43
CA LYS A 174 -27.73 -9.02 -0.07
C LYS A 174 -26.44 -8.91 0.74
N VAL A 175 -25.58 -9.93 0.65
CA VAL A 175 -24.27 -9.90 1.31
C VAL A 175 -23.42 -8.79 0.71
N ARG A 176 -23.34 -8.69 -0.62
CA ARG A 176 -22.65 -7.61 -1.34
C ARG A 176 -23.10 -6.23 -0.85
N GLN A 177 -24.40 -5.98 -0.80
CA GLN A 177 -24.93 -4.68 -0.38
C GLN A 177 -24.51 -4.30 1.03
N SER A 178 -24.36 -5.28 1.92
CA SER A 178 -23.92 -5.07 3.30
C SER A 178 -22.41 -4.78 3.44
N LEU A 179 -21.62 -5.05 2.40
CA LEU A 179 -20.17 -4.80 2.36
C LEU A 179 -19.82 -3.55 1.52
N LEU A 180 -20.65 -3.24 0.53
CA LEU A 180 -20.42 -2.24 -0.52
C LEU A 180 -19.93 -0.89 0.04
N THR A 181 -20.65 -0.30 1.00
CA THR A 181 -20.31 1.02 1.55
C THR A 181 -18.92 1.03 2.18
N GLY A 182 -18.59 0.01 2.98
CA GLY A 182 -17.31 -0.07 3.67
C GLY A 182 -16.15 -0.30 2.70
N GLN A 183 -16.32 -1.24 1.75
CA GLN A 183 -15.29 -1.58 0.76
C GLN A 183 -15.03 -0.40 -0.18
N MET A 184 -16.08 0.27 -0.66
CA MET A 184 -15.93 1.45 -1.53
C MET A 184 -15.38 2.66 -0.79
N HIS A 185 -15.61 2.79 0.52
CA HIS A 185 -14.96 3.84 1.31
C HIS A 185 -13.43 3.63 1.34
N VAL A 186 -12.97 2.41 1.59
CA VAL A 186 -11.53 2.07 1.54
C VAL A 186 -10.96 2.29 0.13
N PHE A 187 -11.65 1.83 -0.91
CA PHE A 187 -11.24 2.07 -2.31
C PHE A 187 -11.03 3.56 -2.60
N ARG A 188 -11.99 4.41 -2.21
CA ARG A 188 -11.94 5.86 -2.43
C ARG A 188 -10.77 6.50 -1.67
N MET A 189 -10.54 6.07 -0.43
CA MET A 189 -9.41 6.54 0.38
C MET A 189 -8.07 6.14 -0.24
N CYS A 190 -7.90 4.88 -0.67
CA CYS A 190 -6.71 4.44 -1.39
C CYS A 190 -6.48 5.24 -2.68
N SER A 191 -7.55 5.49 -3.46
CA SER A 191 -7.49 6.29 -4.69
C SER A 191 -7.01 7.72 -4.43
N ASN A 192 -7.51 8.36 -3.37
CA ASN A 192 -7.07 9.69 -2.96
C ASN A 192 -5.61 9.69 -2.50
N SER A 193 -5.21 8.73 -1.66
CA SER A 193 -3.82 8.58 -1.24
C SER A 193 -2.88 8.35 -2.42
N LEU A 194 -3.29 7.56 -3.42
CA LEU A 194 -2.52 7.31 -4.64
C LEU A 194 -2.33 8.61 -5.44
N ALA A 195 -3.39 9.40 -5.61
CA ALA A 195 -3.30 10.69 -6.30
C ALA A 195 -2.38 11.68 -5.57
N MET A 196 -2.49 11.78 -4.24
CA MET A 196 -1.61 12.64 -3.44
C MET A 196 -0.15 12.20 -3.48
N ILE A 197 0.12 10.88 -3.37
CA ILE A 197 1.47 10.33 -3.50
C ILE A 197 2.05 10.60 -4.87
N LYS A 198 1.28 10.36 -5.94
CA LYS A 198 1.72 10.63 -7.30
C LYS A 198 2.10 12.10 -7.48
N ASN A 199 1.27 13.03 -6.99
CA ASN A 199 1.56 14.45 -7.09
C ASN A 199 2.86 14.84 -6.34
N MET A 200 3.04 14.31 -5.13
CA MET A 200 4.25 14.52 -4.33
C MET A 200 5.50 13.97 -5.03
N THR A 201 5.46 12.72 -5.48
CA THR A 201 6.62 12.08 -6.12
C THR A 201 6.94 12.69 -7.48
N ASP A 202 5.94 13.06 -8.28
CA ASP A 202 6.15 13.77 -9.55
C ASP A 202 6.84 15.12 -9.35
N THR A 203 6.42 15.87 -8.33
CA THR A 203 7.02 17.16 -7.94
C THR A 203 8.48 16.97 -7.54
N ASP A 204 8.76 16.02 -6.63
CA ASP A 204 10.12 15.76 -6.14
C ASP A 204 11.04 15.25 -7.27
N MET A 205 10.52 14.45 -8.21
CA MET A 205 11.26 14.02 -9.41
C MET A 205 11.55 15.18 -10.37
N ALA A 206 10.62 16.12 -10.54
CA ALA A 206 10.83 17.30 -11.37
C ALA A 206 11.88 18.24 -10.75
N GLU A 207 11.80 18.49 -9.44
CA GLU A 207 12.80 19.28 -8.71
C GLU A 207 14.18 18.62 -8.81
N ARG A 208 14.27 17.31 -8.59
CA ARG A 208 15.54 16.58 -8.68
C ARG A 208 16.16 16.67 -10.07
N ARG A 209 15.36 16.58 -11.14
CA ARG A 209 15.83 16.76 -12.53
C ARG A 209 16.38 18.17 -12.74
N SER A 210 15.67 19.20 -12.31
CA SER A 210 16.13 20.59 -12.43
C SER A 210 17.48 20.84 -11.72
N ILE A 211 17.70 20.21 -10.56
CA ILE A 211 18.95 20.33 -9.81
C ILE A 211 20.11 19.66 -10.56
N LEU A 212 19.85 18.53 -11.23
CA LEU A 212 20.85 17.81 -12.01
C LEU A 212 21.24 18.60 -13.27
N GLU A 213 20.27 19.17 -13.97
CA GLU A 213 20.51 20.05 -15.13
C GLU A 213 21.39 21.26 -14.75
N ILE A 214 21.12 21.90 -13.62
CA ILE A 214 21.95 23.02 -13.11
C ILE A 214 23.38 22.59 -12.81
N LYS A 215 23.59 21.34 -12.34
CA LYS A 215 24.93 20.82 -12.04
C LYS A 215 25.72 20.51 -13.31
N GLU A 216 25.09 20.00 -14.35
CA GLU A 216 25.74 19.73 -15.64
C GLU A 216 26.21 21.01 -16.33
N HIS A 217 25.42 22.10 -16.27
CA HIS A 217 25.81 23.39 -16.87
C HIS A 217 26.96 24.13 -16.15
N LYS A 218 27.43 23.65 -14.98
CA LYS A 218 28.53 24.29 -14.21
C LYS A 218 29.91 23.62 -14.38
N LEU A 219 30.03 22.54 -15.16
CA LEU A 219 31.30 21.84 -15.39
C LEU A 219 31.64 21.77 -16.89
N PRO A 220 32.77 22.34 -17.36
CA PRO A 220 33.23 22.11 -18.72
C PRO A 220 33.89 20.72 -18.81
N GLY A 221 33.29 19.84 -19.61
CA GLY A 221 33.98 18.67 -20.18
C GLY A 221 34.21 17.49 -19.23
N ARG A 222 33.20 16.63 -19.12
CA ARG A 222 33.34 15.20 -19.40
C ARG A 222 31.92 14.66 -19.63
N GLU A 223 31.54 14.51 -20.90
CA GLU A 223 30.53 13.52 -21.26
C GLU A 223 31.11 12.15 -20.89
N LEU A 224 31.02 11.79 -19.62
CA LEU A 224 30.62 10.44 -19.31
C LEU A 224 29.13 10.48 -19.56
N GLY A 225 28.74 10.30 -20.82
CA GLY A 225 27.45 9.67 -21.08
C GLY A 225 27.40 8.52 -20.10
N ALA A 226 26.46 8.55 -19.17
CA ALA A 226 26.05 7.36 -18.49
C ALA A 226 25.57 6.46 -19.62
N GLU A 227 26.53 5.73 -20.20
CA GLU A 227 26.28 4.62 -21.07
C GLU A 227 25.19 3.86 -20.36
N GLU A 228 24.02 3.86 -20.99
CA GLU A 228 22.97 2.90 -20.72
C GLU A 228 23.68 1.60 -20.38
N GLU A 229 23.70 1.22 -19.08
CA GLU A 229 24.48 0.08 -18.65
C GLU A 229 24.06 -1.09 -19.54
N GLY A 230 25.04 -1.51 -20.33
CA GLY A 230 24.92 -2.46 -21.40
C GLY A 230 24.09 -3.64 -20.97
N ASN A 231 23.12 -3.99 -21.83
CA ASN A 231 22.31 -5.21 -21.82
C ASN A 231 20.87 -5.13 -21.23
N THR A 232 20.23 -3.96 -21.25
CA THR A 232 18.80 -3.79 -20.91
C THR A 232 17.84 -3.78 -22.11
N ARG A 233 18.29 -4.08 -23.34
CA ARG A 233 17.36 -4.23 -24.49
C ARG A 233 16.48 -5.46 -24.28
N GLY A 234 15.31 -5.25 -23.68
CA GLY A 234 14.21 -6.23 -23.56
C GLY A 234 13.86 -6.71 -22.16
N TRP A 235 14.67 -6.42 -21.13
CA TRP A 235 14.37 -6.86 -19.76
C TRP A 235 13.71 -5.75 -18.91
N PRO A 236 12.66 -6.05 -18.13
CA PRO A 236 12.05 -5.08 -17.24
C PRO A 236 13.03 -4.54 -16.19
N LYS A 237 12.90 -3.25 -15.84
CA LYS A 237 13.75 -2.58 -14.83
C LYS A 237 13.64 -3.22 -13.43
N TRP A 238 12.47 -3.74 -13.07
CA TRP A 238 12.23 -4.41 -11.78
C TRP A 238 12.94 -5.76 -11.64
N LEU A 239 13.36 -6.37 -12.75
CA LEU A 239 14.03 -7.66 -12.73
C LEU A 239 15.53 -7.47 -12.50
N SER A 240 16.05 -7.90 -11.36
CA SER A 240 17.47 -7.76 -11.02
C SER A 240 18.41 -8.47 -12.00
N ALA A 241 19.66 -7.98 -12.11
CA ALA A 241 20.68 -8.61 -12.96
C ALA A 241 20.91 -10.09 -12.60
N GLY A 242 20.89 -10.43 -11.31
CA GLY A 242 20.98 -11.83 -10.84
C GLY A 242 19.80 -12.69 -11.31
N ASN A 243 18.58 -12.15 -11.29
CA ASN A 243 17.40 -12.86 -11.80
C ASN A 243 17.46 -13.05 -13.32
N ARG A 244 17.91 -12.03 -14.06
CA ARG A 244 18.11 -12.12 -15.52
C ARG A 244 19.08 -13.23 -15.88
N ARG A 245 20.24 -13.27 -15.20
CA ARG A 245 21.25 -14.34 -15.40
C ARG A 245 20.67 -15.73 -15.16
N LEU A 246 19.82 -15.89 -14.14
CA LEU A 246 19.16 -17.17 -13.86
C LEU A 246 18.13 -17.56 -14.92
N LEU A 247 17.40 -16.61 -15.49
CA LEU A 247 16.46 -16.87 -16.60
C LEU A 247 17.17 -17.17 -17.92
N GLN A 248 18.40 -16.65 -18.09
CA GLN A 248 19.25 -16.89 -19.26
C GLN A 248 20.09 -18.16 -19.13
N ALA A 249 20.20 -18.75 -17.93
CA ALA A 249 21.02 -19.92 -17.70
C ALA A 249 20.42 -21.15 -18.42
N THR A 250 21.27 -21.88 -19.14
CA THR A 250 20.89 -23.13 -19.82
C THR A 250 20.58 -24.26 -18.84
N THR A 251 21.20 -24.23 -17.67
CA THR A 251 21.00 -25.21 -16.60
C THR A 251 20.90 -24.48 -15.27
N VAL A 252 19.92 -24.89 -14.46
CA VAL A 252 19.72 -24.38 -13.10
C VAL A 252 19.73 -25.58 -12.16
N THR A 253 20.61 -25.55 -11.15
CA THR A 253 20.71 -26.64 -10.15
C THR A 253 19.47 -26.62 -9.25
N PRO A 254 18.62 -27.67 -9.25
CA PRO A 254 17.44 -27.70 -8.40
C PRO A 254 17.79 -28.11 -6.97
N ASP A 255 17.04 -27.57 -6.01
CA ASP A 255 17.07 -28.04 -4.62
C ASP A 255 16.23 -29.33 -4.48
N ILE A 256 15.08 -29.39 -5.15
CA ILE A 256 14.22 -30.57 -5.20
C ILE A 256 13.61 -30.77 -6.59
N THR A 257 13.29 -32.01 -6.91
CA THR A 257 12.67 -32.41 -8.18
C THR A 257 11.28 -33.02 -7.96
N VAL A 258 10.32 -32.61 -8.77
CA VAL A 258 8.96 -33.15 -8.84
C VAL A 258 8.85 -34.02 -10.09
N ALA A 259 8.38 -35.25 -9.94
CA ALA A 259 8.18 -36.18 -11.04
C ALA A 259 6.92 -37.02 -10.81
N ALA A 260 5.95 -36.92 -11.72
CA ALA A 260 4.68 -37.64 -11.60
C ALA A 260 4.86 -39.17 -11.60
N ASP A 261 5.90 -39.67 -12.27
CA ASP A 261 6.29 -41.09 -12.33
C ASP A 261 6.97 -41.60 -11.04
N GLY A 262 7.26 -40.72 -10.08
CA GLY A 262 7.95 -41.06 -8.83
C GLY A 262 9.48 -41.09 -8.92
N SER A 263 10.09 -40.70 -10.06
CA SER A 263 11.55 -40.62 -10.22
C SER A 263 12.20 -39.40 -9.55
N GLY A 264 11.40 -38.51 -8.95
CA GLY A 264 11.84 -37.30 -8.23
C GLY A 264 11.63 -37.40 -6.72
N ASN A 265 11.92 -36.31 -5.99
CA ASN A 265 11.70 -36.23 -4.55
C ASN A 265 10.20 -36.24 -4.17
N TYR A 266 9.36 -35.62 -5.00
CA TYR A 266 7.92 -35.54 -4.79
C TYR A 266 7.15 -35.88 -6.07
N ARG A 267 5.93 -36.39 -5.92
CA ARG A 267 5.02 -36.67 -7.04
C ARG A 267 4.17 -35.47 -7.46
N THR A 268 3.93 -34.54 -6.53
CA THR A 268 3.08 -33.36 -6.73
C THR A 268 3.86 -32.07 -6.45
N VAL A 269 3.45 -31.00 -7.13
CA VAL A 269 4.03 -29.66 -6.95
C VAL A 269 3.64 -29.09 -5.59
N ALA A 270 2.41 -29.31 -5.11
CA ALA A 270 1.98 -28.88 -3.78
C ALA A 270 2.84 -29.49 -2.65
N ALA A 271 3.22 -30.76 -2.75
CA ALA A 271 4.09 -31.40 -1.76
C ALA A 271 5.50 -30.80 -1.77
N ALA A 272 6.03 -30.46 -2.94
CA ALA A 272 7.31 -29.78 -3.08
C ALA A 272 7.28 -28.36 -2.47
N VAL A 273 6.21 -27.61 -2.68
CA VAL A 273 6.00 -26.30 -2.03
C VAL A 273 5.90 -26.45 -0.50
N ALA A 274 5.19 -27.47 -0.02
CA ALA A 274 5.08 -27.76 1.40
C ALA A 274 6.43 -28.09 2.05
N ALA A 275 7.34 -28.75 1.31
CA ALA A 275 8.68 -29.09 1.76
C ALA A 275 9.68 -27.91 1.74
N ALA A 276 9.45 -26.89 0.91
CA ALA A 276 10.35 -25.75 0.82
C ALA A 276 10.49 -25.00 2.16
N PRO A 277 11.65 -24.42 2.50
CA PRO A 277 11.81 -23.64 3.72
C PRO A 277 10.87 -22.42 3.78
N GLU A 278 10.36 -22.10 4.97
CA GLU A 278 9.66 -20.84 5.22
C GLU A 278 10.67 -19.70 5.44
N GLY A 279 10.36 -18.49 4.95
CA GLY A 279 11.18 -17.30 5.18
C GLY A 279 12.59 -17.36 4.58
N SER A 280 12.81 -18.22 3.58
CA SER A 280 14.13 -18.40 2.97
C SER A 280 14.64 -17.10 2.37
N THR A 281 15.87 -16.70 2.73
CA THR A 281 16.62 -15.60 2.11
C THR A 281 17.29 -16.02 0.80
N ARG A 282 17.59 -17.32 0.66
CA ARG A 282 18.08 -17.94 -0.57
C ARG A 282 16.91 -18.36 -1.45
N ARG A 283 17.12 -18.31 -2.77
CA ARG A 283 16.20 -18.91 -3.74
C ARG A 283 16.15 -20.44 -3.57
N PHE A 284 14.94 -20.97 -3.46
CA PHE A 284 14.67 -22.40 -3.41
C PHE A 284 14.06 -22.86 -4.74
N ILE A 285 14.77 -23.74 -5.45
CA ILE A 285 14.51 -24.09 -6.84
C ILE A 285 13.84 -25.46 -6.91
N ILE A 286 12.61 -25.48 -7.40
CA ILE A 286 11.81 -26.69 -7.60
C ILE A 286 11.79 -27.00 -9.10
N ARG A 287 12.48 -28.06 -9.50
CA ARG A 287 12.40 -28.58 -10.86
C ARG A 287 11.17 -29.45 -11.00
N ILE A 288 10.38 -29.22 -12.04
CA ILE A 288 9.16 -29.97 -12.34
C ILE A 288 9.40 -30.70 -13.67
N LYS A 289 9.51 -32.02 -13.61
CA LYS A 289 9.78 -32.83 -14.80
C LYS A 289 8.63 -32.72 -15.81
N ALA A 290 8.90 -33.14 -17.05
CA ALA A 290 7.85 -33.24 -18.07
C ALA A 290 6.71 -34.16 -17.56
N GLY A 291 5.47 -33.70 -17.73
CA GLY A 291 4.28 -34.37 -17.23
C GLY A 291 3.09 -33.42 -17.10
N VAL A 292 1.90 -34.01 -16.91
CA VAL A 292 0.65 -33.29 -16.64
C VAL A 292 0.29 -33.46 -15.17
N TYR A 293 0.37 -32.37 -14.42
CA TYR A 293 0.09 -32.30 -13.00
C TYR A 293 -1.30 -31.70 -12.79
N ARG A 294 -2.28 -32.55 -12.43
CA ARG A 294 -3.68 -32.17 -12.21
C ARG A 294 -3.90 -31.79 -10.76
N GLU A 295 -3.54 -30.56 -10.39
CA GLU A 295 -3.62 -30.05 -9.03
C GLU A 295 -3.83 -28.52 -9.01
N ASN A 296 -4.35 -28.00 -7.90
CA ASN A 296 -4.33 -26.58 -7.59
C ASN A 296 -3.23 -26.33 -6.54
N VAL A 297 -2.22 -25.54 -6.90
CA VAL A 297 -1.03 -25.30 -6.07
C VAL A 297 -1.20 -23.99 -5.32
N GLU A 298 -1.35 -24.08 -4.00
CA GLU A 298 -1.35 -22.92 -3.13
C GLU A 298 0.05 -22.72 -2.54
N ILE A 299 0.61 -21.52 -2.71
CA ILE A 299 1.89 -21.10 -2.16
C ILE A 299 1.62 -20.21 -0.95
N PRO A 300 1.82 -20.73 0.28
CA PRO A 300 1.65 -19.92 1.48
C PRO A 300 2.54 -18.69 1.44
N LYS A 301 2.05 -17.53 1.91
CA LYS A 301 2.81 -16.26 1.96
C LYS A 301 4.21 -16.39 2.59
N LYS A 302 4.38 -17.31 3.55
CA LYS A 302 5.65 -17.58 4.22
C LYS A 302 6.68 -18.30 3.36
N LYS A 303 6.27 -18.94 2.26
CA LYS A 303 7.18 -19.60 1.31
C LYS A 303 7.77 -18.55 0.36
N THR A 304 8.78 -17.84 0.86
CA THR A 304 9.47 -16.77 0.10
C THR A 304 10.55 -17.35 -0.81
N ASN A 305 10.88 -16.61 -1.88
CA ASN A 305 11.98 -16.92 -2.79
C ASN A 305 11.91 -18.31 -3.48
N LEU A 306 10.70 -18.80 -3.77
CA LEU A 306 10.51 -19.99 -4.60
C LEU A 306 10.74 -19.68 -6.08
N MET A 307 11.34 -20.64 -6.80
CA MET A 307 11.42 -20.64 -8.26
C MET A 307 11.01 -22.01 -8.80
N PHE A 308 10.07 -22.02 -9.75
CA PHE A 308 9.67 -23.22 -10.47
C PHE A 308 10.41 -23.28 -11.81
N VAL A 309 10.97 -24.44 -12.14
CA VAL A 309 11.67 -24.70 -13.41
C VAL A 309 11.07 -25.95 -14.04
N GLY A 310 10.33 -25.79 -15.14
CA GLY A 310 9.82 -26.91 -15.93
C GLY A 310 10.86 -27.45 -16.90
N ASP A 311 10.82 -28.75 -17.21
CA ASP A 311 11.65 -29.36 -18.26
C ASP A 311 11.33 -28.82 -19.67
N GLY A 312 10.13 -28.25 -19.86
CA GLY A 312 9.78 -27.57 -21.10
C GLY A 312 8.43 -26.86 -21.04
N ARG A 313 8.31 -25.77 -21.81
CA ARG A 313 7.09 -24.94 -21.90
C ARG A 313 5.83 -25.74 -22.26
N THR A 314 5.95 -26.73 -23.16
CA THR A 314 4.82 -27.51 -23.68
C THR A 314 4.70 -28.89 -23.05
N THR A 315 5.69 -29.31 -22.27
CA THR A 315 5.79 -30.66 -21.72
C THR A 315 5.56 -30.70 -20.21
N THR A 316 5.82 -29.61 -19.49
CA THR A 316 5.51 -29.46 -18.07
C THR A 316 4.23 -28.64 -17.92
N ILE A 317 3.12 -29.30 -17.62
CA ILE A 317 1.79 -28.67 -17.53
C ILE A 317 1.24 -28.87 -16.12
N ILE A 318 0.97 -27.76 -15.42
CA ILE A 318 0.16 -27.76 -14.19
C ILE A 318 -1.23 -27.27 -14.57
N THR A 319 -2.26 -28.04 -14.24
CA THR A 319 -3.65 -27.74 -14.63
C THR A 319 -4.61 -27.97 -13.46
N GLY A 320 -5.46 -26.98 -13.19
CA GLY A 320 -6.62 -27.10 -12.31
C GLY A 320 -7.93 -27.08 -13.09
N SER A 321 -9.02 -27.52 -12.47
CA SER A 321 -10.37 -27.52 -13.06
C SER A 321 -11.39 -26.70 -12.26
N ARG A 322 -10.94 -25.93 -11.26
CA ARG A 322 -11.82 -25.10 -10.43
C ARG A 322 -12.36 -23.93 -11.25
N ASN A 323 -13.68 -23.74 -11.21
CA ASN A 323 -14.36 -22.63 -11.88
C ASN A 323 -15.65 -22.26 -11.14
N VAL A 324 -16.24 -21.11 -11.52
CA VAL A 324 -17.39 -20.54 -10.83
C VAL A 324 -18.67 -21.35 -11.02
N VAL A 325 -18.86 -21.94 -12.20
CA VAL A 325 -20.05 -22.75 -12.54
C VAL A 325 -20.10 -24.01 -11.69
N ASP A 326 -18.94 -24.62 -11.42
CA ASP A 326 -18.80 -25.82 -10.59
C ASP A 326 -18.71 -25.52 -9.08
N GLY A 327 -19.06 -24.30 -8.66
CA GLY A 327 -19.17 -23.93 -7.25
C GLY A 327 -17.89 -23.36 -6.60
N SER A 328 -16.83 -23.11 -7.37
CA SER A 328 -15.69 -22.32 -6.89
C SER A 328 -15.99 -20.81 -6.96
N THR A 329 -15.05 -20.00 -6.49
CA THR A 329 -15.06 -18.54 -6.66
C THR A 329 -14.01 -18.13 -7.67
N THR A 330 -14.11 -16.93 -8.23
CA THR A 330 -13.07 -16.38 -9.12
C THR A 330 -11.71 -16.40 -8.43
N PHE A 331 -11.67 -16.03 -7.15
CA PHE A 331 -10.44 -16.05 -6.34
C PHE A 331 -9.83 -17.45 -6.21
N ASN A 332 -10.65 -18.48 -5.95
CA ASN A 332 -10.18 -19.87 -5.76
C ASN A 332 -10.03 -20.69 -7.07
N SER A 333 -10.24 -20.07 -8.24
CA SER A 333 -10.17 -20.72 -9.55
C SER A 333 -8.74 -20.87 -10.10
N ALA A 334 -7.77 -20.14 -9.52
CA ALA A 334 -6.39 -20.17 -9.97
C ALA A 334 -5.76 -21.57 -9.86
N THR A 335 -5.00 -21.95 -10.89
CA THR A 335 -4.26 -23.23 -10.88
C THR A 335 -3.03 -23.17 -9.99
N VAL A 336 -2.32 -22.03 -10.00
CA VAL A 336 -1.19 -21.76 -9.10
C VAL A 336 -1.40 -20.38 -8.52
N GLU A 337 -1.43 -20.27 -7.21
CA GLU A 337 -1.69 -19.01 -6.51
C GLU A 337 -0.86 -18.85 -5.26
N ARG A 338 -0.62 -17.60 -4.87
CA ARG A 338 -0.02 -17.26 -3.58
C ARG A 338 -1.13 -16.88 -2.62
N LYS A 339 -1.27 -17.60 -1.51
CA LYS A 339 -2.32 -17.40 -0.51
C LYS A 339 -1.76 -17.09 0.87
N LYS A 340 -2.47 -16.23 1.61
CA LYS A 340 -2.23 -16.00 3.04
C LYS A 340 -3.10 -16.99 3.81
N ASN A 341 -2.48 -17.92 4.52
CA ASN A 341 -3.23 -18.85 5.37
C ASN A 341 -3.71 -18.07 6.60
N LEU A 342 -4.99 -17.67 6.61
CA LEU A 342 -5.67 -17.23 7.83
C LEU A 342 -5.78 -18.46 8.74
N LYS A 343 -4.98 -18.53 9.80
CA LYS A 343 -5.12 -19.55 10.84
C LYS A 343 -6.23 -19.18 11.81
#